data_AF-A0A087SY91-F1
#
_entry.id   AF-A0A087SY91-F1
#
_cell.length_a   1.000
_cell.length_b   1.000
_cell.length_c   1.000
_cell.angle_alpha   90.00
_cell.angle_beta   90.00
_cell.angle_gamma   90.00
#
_symmetry.space_group_name_H-M   'P 1'
#
loop_
_entity.id
_entity.type
_entity.pdbx_description
1 polymer ?
#
loop_
_entity_poly.entity_id
_entity_poly.type
_entity_poly.pdbx_seq_one_letter_code
_entity_poly.pdbx_strand_id
1 'polypeptide(L)'
;MTSVPFWALAVGYFSQFWILGFYCTAQPLYMGTILHLDSVTNGLLSSVPPLCRALFACMCGFPADWAVKRGHLSVGFIRKSATLSNSILACLGFLGVSLIGCDPQLNTIFFTAGGLLGDFITFGVCMAGVDIAPNLSGTVSGILSFVGVIPFFIIPAIIGWRTKYERSMAQWNFIYYTTIGVVVATTVLYLVFGTSEPQSWGTDEDEGASEESSDPKRKNSRDTQS
;
A
#
# COMPACT_ATOMS: atom_id res chain seq x y z
N MET A 1 -19.64 1.17 -15.12
CA MET A 1 -19.15 1.55 -13.77
C MET A 1 -19.44 0.51 -12.68
N THR A 2 -20.08 -0.62 -12.98
CA THR A 2 -20.28 -1.76 -12.07
C THR A 2 -19.24 -2.87 -12.32
N SER A 3 -17.97 -2.50 -12.54
CA SER A 3 -16.89 -3.48 -12.69
C SER A 3 -16.44 -3.93 -11.30
N VAL A 4 -16.67 -5.21 -10.98
CA VAL A 4 -16.16 -5.86 -9.75
C VAL A 4 -14.66 -5.62 -9.55
N PRO A 5 -13.81 -5.64 -10.61
CA PRO A 5 -12.39 -5.34 -10.48
C PRO A 5 -12.07 -3.93 -9.99
N PHE A 6 -12.87 -2.92 -10.39
CA PHE A 6 -12.66 -1.54 -9.98
C PHE A 6 -12.92 -1.37 -8.49
N TRP A 7 -14.02 -1.93 -7.99
CA TRP A 7 -14.33 -1.88 -6.56
C TRP A 7 -13.34 -2.70 -5.72
N ALA A 8 -12.89 -3.85 -6.22
CA ALA A 8 -11.83 -4.61 -5.57
C ALA A 8 -10.54 -3.79 -5.45
N LEU A 9 -10.14 -3.11 -6.53
CA LEU A 9 -8.99 -2.20 -6.51
C LEU A 9 -9.19 -1.05 -5.52
N ALA A 10 -10.36 -0.42 -5.49
CA ALA A 10 -10.69 0.65 -4.55
C ALA A 10 -10.58 0.18 -3.08
N VAL A 11 -11.01 -1.05 -2.79
CA VAL A 11 -10.86 -1.66 -1.45
C VAL A 11 -9.39 -1.94 -1.14
N GLY A 12 -8.61 -2.40 -2.11
CA GLY A 12 -7.15 -2.56 -1.96
C GLY A 12 -6.47 -1.21 -1.67
N TYR A 13 -6.87 -0.16 -2.40
CA TYR A 13 -6.40 1.20 -2.21
C TYR A 13 -6.71 1.71 -0.81
N PHE A 14 -7.96 1.54 -0.37
CA PHE A 14 -8.41 1.88 0.98
C PHE A 14 -7.57 1.17 2.05
N SER A 15 -7.26 -0.11 1.88
CA SER A 15 -6.44 -0.89 2.82
C SER A 15 -5.03 -0.30 2.99
N GLN A 16 -4.36 0.01 1.87
CA GLN A 16 -2.99 0.54 1.90
C GLN A 16 -2.93 1.95 2.50
N PHE A 17 -3.90 2.80 2.15
CA PHE A 17 -4.00 4.14 2.72
C PHE A 17 -4.43 4.12 4.19
N TRP A 18 -5.20 3.11 4.62
CA TRP A 18 -5.51 2.88 6.04
C TRP A 18 -4.24 2.57 6.83
N ILE A 19 -3.38 1.68 6.31
CA ILE A 19 -2.08 1.38 6.91
C ILE A 19 -1.25 2.66 7.01
N LEU A 20 -1.11 3.42 5.92
CA LEU A 20 -0.34 4.66 5.87
C LEU A 20 -0.86 5.71 6.86
N GLY A 21 -2.16 5.99 6.85
CA GLY A 21 -2.79 6.94 7.76
C GLY A 21 -2.62 6.54 9.21
N PHE A 22 -2.64 5.24 9.50
CA PHE A 22 -2.39 4.73 10.83
C PHE A 22 -0.93 4.93 11.26
N TYR A 23 0.04 4.66 10.39
CA TYR A 23 1.46 4.95 10.65
C TYR A 23 1.69 6.45 10.94
N CYS A 24 1.11 7.34 10.13
CA CYS A 24 1.28 8.78 10.32
C CYS A 24 0.62 9.31 11.61
N THR A 25 -0.51 8.72 12.02
CA THR A 25 -1.30 9.24 13.14
C THR A 25 -0.93 8.55 14.46
N ALA A 26 -0.92 7.21 14.48
CA ALA A 26 -0.75 6.44 15.70
C ALA A 26 0.66 6.56 16.28
N GLN A 27 1.69 6.66 15.43
CA GLN A 27 3.08 6.74 15.87
C GLN A 27 3.37 7.97 16.75
N PRO A 28 3.12 9.22 16.30
CA PRO A 28 3.38 10.40 17.12
C PRO A 28 2.44 10.51 18.32
N LEU A 29 1.18 10.05 18.19
CA LEU A 29 0.21 10.06 19.28
C LEU A 29 0.58 9.07 20.39
N TYR A 30 1.02 7.87 20.04
CA TYR A 30 1.44 6.86 21.02
C TYR A 30 2.65 7.33 21.82
N MET A 31 3.69 7.83 21.12
CA MET A 31 4.90 8.34 21.77
C MET A 31 4.63 9.56 22.67
N GLY A 32 3.78 10.49 22.22
CA GLY A 32 3.43 11.67 22.99
C GLY A 32 2.49 11.41 24.18
N THR A 33 1.58 10.42 24.07
CA THR A 33 0.57 10.17 25.11
C THR A 33 1.01 9.19 26.19
N ILE A 34 1.82 8.19 25.85
CA ILE A 34 2.21 7.13 26.79
C ILE A 34 3.54 7.44 27.45
N LEU A 35 4.48 8.04 26.72
CA LEU A 35 5.85 8.16 27.19
C LEU A 35 6.22 9.55 27.72
N HIS A 36 5.31 10.53 27.63
CA HIS A 36 5.53 11.91 28.09
C HIS A 36 6.85 12.52 27.60
N LEU A 37 7.32 12.15 26.39
CA LEU A 37 8.55 12.66 25.82
C LEU A 37 8.43 14.14 25.48
N ASP A 38 9.52 14.87 25.67
CA ASP A 38 9.63 16.23 25.17
C ASP A 38 9.40 16.28 23.66
N SER A 39 8.72 17.33 23.19
CA SER A 39 8.26 17.41 21.80
C SER A 39 9.41 17.33 20.79
N VAL A 40 10.62 17.77 21.17
CA VAL A 40 11.82 17.71 20.34
C VAL A 40 12.29 16.27 20.14
N THR A 41 12.41 15.48 21.21
CA THR A 41 12.83 14.08 21.12
C THR A 41 11.78 13.22 20.42
N ASN A 42 10.50 13.49 20.66
CA ASN A 42 9.40 12.82 19.97
C ASN A 42 9.43 13.09 18.45
N GLY A 43 9.68 14.34 18.05
CA GLY A 43 9.82 14.70 16.64
C GLY A 43 10.99 13.98 15.98
N LEU A 44 12.13 13.87 16.68
CA LEU A 44 13.30 13.17 16.17
C LEU A 44 13.03 11.67 15.98
N LEU A 45 12.49 10.99 17.00
CA LEU A 45 12.17 9.55 16.92
C LEU A 45 11.05 9.26 15.90
N SER A 46 10.03 10.11 15.82
CA SER A 46 8.91 9.93 14.87
C SER A 46 9.33 10.17 13.42
N SER A 47 10.44 10.86 13.18
CA SER A 47 10.98 11.10 11.83
C SER A 47 11.80 9.93 11.28
N VAL A 48 12.34 9.05 12.14
CA VAL A 48 13.17 7.91 11.73
C VAL A 48 12.40 6.91 10.85
N PRO A 49 11.18 6.46 11.23
CA PRO A 49 10.43 5.49 10.43
C PRO A 49 10.14 5.93 8.98
N PRO A 50 9.64 7.16 8.71
CA PRO A 50 9.41 7.60 7.34
C PRO A 50 10.71 7.83 6.57
N LEU A 51 11.80 8.27 7.20
CA LEU A 51 13.10 8.40 6.55
C LEU A 51 13.68 7.04 6.13
N CYS A 52 13.63 6.05 7.02
CA CYS A 52 14.06 4.69 6.71
C CYS A 52 13.23 4.07 5.59
N ARG A 53 11.90 4.27 5.60
CA ARG A 53 11.02 3.82 4.51
C ARG A 53 11.37 4.47 3.18
N ALA A 54 11.60 5.78 3.15
CA ALA A 54 11.97 6.49 1.93
C ALA A 54 13.29 5.95 1.32
N LEU A 55 14.29 5.71 2.16
CA LEU A 55 15.57 5.12 1.73
C LEU A 55 15.39 3.70 1.19
N PHE A 56 14.62 2.86 1.88
CA PHE A 56 14.33 1.50 1.43
C PHE A 56 13.51 1.47 0.14
N ALA A 57 12.53 2.37 -0.01
CA ALA A 57 11.76 2.47 -1.24
C ALA A 57 12.65 2.79 -2.45
N CYS A 58 13.61 3.72 -2.30
CA CYS A 58 14.60 4.02 -3.35
C CYS A 58 15.50 2.82 -3.67
N MET A 59 15.92 2.04 -2.67
CA MET A 59 16.77 0.87 -2.88
C MET A 59 16.02 -0.32 -3.50
N CYS A 60 14.76 -0.52 -3.13
CA CYS A 60 13.91 -1.60 -3.64
C CYS A 60 13.29 -1.29 -5.01
N GLY A 61 13.24 -0.01 -5.42
CA GLY A 61 12.75 0.41 -6.74
C GLY A 61 13.51 -0.22 -7.90
N PHE A 62 14.85 -0.14 -7.87
CA PHE A 62 15.71 -0.68 -8.93
C PHE A 62 15.54 -2.18 -9.19
N PRO A 63 15.60 -3.09 -8.19
CA PRO A 63 15.43 -4.52 -8.43
C PRO A 63 14.00 -4.88 -8.85
N ALA A 64 12.98 -4.13 -8.41
CA ALA A 64 11.62 -4.39 -8.81
C ALA A 64 11.35 -3.99 -10.27
N ASP A 65 11.82 -2.80 -10.67
CA ASP A 65 11.74 -2.36 -12.07
C ASP A 65 12.50 -3.33 -13.00
N TRP A 66 13.62 -3.87 -12.51
CA TRP A 66 14.40 -4.87 -13.24
C TRP A 66 13.67 -6.23 -13.34
N ALA A 67 12.99 -6.67 -12.28
CA ALA A 67 12.22 -7.92 -12.27
C ALA A 67 11.00 -7.86 -13.19
N VAL A 68 10.31 -6.71 -13.25
CA VAL A 68 9.20 -6.47 -14.18
C VAL A 68 9.68 -6.45 -15.63
N LYS A 69 10.79 -5.75 -15.93
CA LYS A 69 11.36 -5.67 -17.29
C LYS A 69 11.80 -7.01 -17.86
N ARG A 70 12.12 -7.99 -17.02
CA ARG A 70 12.53 -9.33 -17.48
C ARG A 70 11.35 -10.27 -17.75
N GLY A 71 10.10 -9.86 -17.51
CA GLY A 71 8.90 -10.59 -17.96
C GLY A 71 8.67 -11.97 -17.34
N HIS A 72 9.34 -12.31 -16.22
CA HIS A 72 9.22 -13.64 -15.60
C HIS A 72 7.91 -13.84 -14.81
N LEU A 73 7.15 -12.78 -14.51
CA LEU A 73 5.96 -12.81 -13.65
C LEU A 73 4.88 -11.85 -14.19
N SER A 74 3.61 -12.25 -14.12
CA SER A 74 2.47 -11.37 -14.45
C SER A 74 2.40 -10.17 -13.50
N VAL A 75 2.20 -8.98 -14.05
CA VAL A 75 2.11 -7.71 -13.30
C VAL A 75 1.08 -7.80 -12.17
N GLY A 76 -0.05 -8.47 -12.41
CA GLY A 76 -1.09 -8.64 -11.40
C GLY A 76 -0.69 -9.54 -10.24
N PHE A 77 0.10 -10.60 -10.51
CA PHE A 77 0.61 -11.47 -9.45
C PHE A 77 1.64 -10.75 -8.57
N ILE A 78 2.54 -9.97 -9.18
CA ILE A 78 3.51 -9.14 -8.45
C ILE A 78 2.79 -8.14 -7.55
N ARG A 79 1.77 -7.45 -8.06
CA ARG A 79 1.02 -6.45 -7.29
C ARG A 79 0.24 -7.07 -6.14
N LYS A 80 -0.46 -8.19 -6.37
CA LYS A 80 -1.17 -8.92 -5.30
C LYS A 80 -0.23 -9.41 -4.21
N SER A 81 0.89 -10.04 -4.59
CA SER A 81 1.88 -10.54 -3.63
C SER A 81 2.56 -9.42 -2.86
N ALA A 82 2.83 -8.29 -3.51
CA ALA A 82 3.32 -7.07 -2.87
C ALA A 82 2.30 -6.54 -1.86
N THR A 83 1.05 -6.32 -2.25
CA THR A 83 -0.02 -5.85 -1.34
C THR A 83 -0.17 -6.79 -0.13
N LEU A 84 -0.19 -8.10 -0.36
CA LEU A 84 -0.26 -9.10 0.72
C LEU A 84 0.95 -9.01 1.66
N SER A 85 2.17 -8.92 1.10
CA SER A 85 3.40 -8.82 1.88
C SER A 85 3.41 -7.56 2.74
N ASN A 86 2.95 -6.43 2.21
CA ASN A 86 2.82 -5.20 2.99
C ASN A 86 1.81 -5.36 4.13
N SER A 87 0.62 -5.88 3.82
CA SER A 87 -0.44 -6.05 4.83
C SER A 87 0.00 -6.99 5.95
N ILE A 88 0.70 -8.09 5.63
CA ILE A 88 1.28 -9.00 6.64
C ILE A 88 2.31 -8.27 7.49
N LEU A 89 3.26 -7.56 6.87
CA LEU A 89 4.33 -6.87 7.57
C LEU A 89 3.79 -5.76 8.49
N ALA A 90 2.79 -5.00 8.03
CA ALA A 90 2.09 -4.00 8.83
C ALA A 90 1.34 -4.63 10.00
N CYS A 91 0.63 -5.74 9.79
CA CYS A 91 -0.07 -6.46 10.87
C CYS A 91 0.92 -7.01 11.92
N LEU A 92 2.05 -7.56 11.49
CA LEU A 92 3.13 -8.01 12.39
C LEU A 92 3.72 -6.84 13.17
N GLY A 93 3.91 -5.67 12.52
CA GLY A 93 4.35 -4.45 13.19
C GLY A 93 3.39 -3.99 14.28
N PHE A 94 2.09 -3.94 13.97
CA PHE A 94 1.06 -3.56 14.94
C PHE A 94 0.93 -4.57 16.10
N LEU A 95 1.04 -5.87 15.82
CA LEU A 95 1.08 -6.90 16.86
C LEU A 95 2.33 -6.79 17.75
N GLY A 96 3.50 -6.54 17.16
CA GLY A 96 4.75 -6.36 17.89
C GLY A 96 4.66 -5.22 18.90
N VAL A 97 4.11 -4.08 18.46
CA VAL A 97 3.90 -2.91 19.33
C VAL A 97 2.91 -3.22 20.47
N SER A 98 1.81 -3.90 20.16
CA SER A 98 0.79 -4.31 21.15
C SER A 98 1.36 -5.23 22.24
N LEU A 99 2.34 -6.07 21.90
CA LEU A 99 2.98 -7.01 22.84
C LEU A 99 4.11 -6.38 23.67
N ILE A 100 4.86 -5.44 23.11
CA ILE A 100 6.05 -4.86 23.76
C ILE A 100 5.68 -3.75 24.74
N GLY A 101 4.65 -2.96 24.42
CA GLY A 101 4.04 -1.98 25.33
C GLY A 101 5.00 -0.89 25.82
N CYS A 102 5.80 -1.18 26.83
CA CYS A 102 6.47 -0.17 27.67
C CYS A 102 7.75 0.46 27.09
N ASP A 103 8.36 -0.09 26.03
CA ASP A 103 9.62 0.46 25.50
C ASP A 103 9.42 1.27 24.19
N PRO A 104 9.68 2.59 24.18
CA PRO A 104 9.53 3.44 23.01
C PRO A 104 10.51 3.14 21.88
N GLN A 105 11.74 2.71 22.21
CA GLN A 105 12.79 2.48 21.21
C GLN A 105 12.45 1.20 20.43
N LEU A 106 12.07 0.15 21.17
CA LEU A 106 11.58 -1.08 20.54
C LEU A 106 10.32 -0.81 19.71
N ASN A 107 9.34 -0.06 20.24
CA ASN A 107 8.15 0.29 19.47
C ASN A 107 8.48 1.04 18.18
N THR A 108 9.44 1.97 18.20
CA THR A 108 9.91 2.67 16.98
C THR A 108 10.52 1.69 15.97
N ILE A 109 11.32 0.74 16.43
CA ILE A 109 11.96 -0.28 15.59
C ILE A 109 10.89 -1.19 14.96
N PHE A 110 9.91 -1.66 15.72
CA PHE A 110 8.82 -2.50 15.20
C PHE A 110 7.89 -1.73 14.26
N PHE A 111 7.60 -0.46 14.54
CA PHE A 111 6.88 0.42 13.62
C PHE A 111 7.66 0.61 12.32
N THR A 112 8.97 0.89 12.41
CA THR A 112 9.83 1.04 11.22
C THR A 112 9.87 -0.26 10.43
N ALA A 113 10.16 -1.39 11.09
CA ALA A 113 10.25 -2.70 10.46
C ALA A 113 8.93 -3.12 9.79
N GLY A 114 7.81 -2.91 10.48
CA GLY A 114 6.46 -3.17 9.96
C GLY A 114 6.11 -2.29 8.75
N GLY A 115 6.66 -1.09 8.72
CA GLY A 115 6.44 -0.11 7.66
C GLY A 115 7.43 -0.20 6.49
N LEU A 116 8.57 -0.87 6.60
CA LEU A 116 9.67 -0.76 5.62
C LEU A 116 9.25 -0.97 4.15
N LEU A 117 8.35 -1.91 3.88
CA LEU A 117 7.92 -2.24 2.52
C LEU A 117 6.73 -1.41 2.01
N GLY A 118 6.03 -0.70 2.89
CA GLY A 118 4.72 -0.14 2.53
C GLY A 118 4.77 1.00 1.53
N ASP A 119 5.84 1.81 1.48
CA ASP A 119 5.92 2.93 0.52
C ASP A 119 6.13 2.40 -0.89
N PHE A 120 7.08 1.47 -1.05
CA PHE A 120 7.36 0.80 -2.32
C PHE A 120 6.09 0.17 -2.94
N ILE A 121 5.25 -0.41 -2.10
CA ILE A 121 4.06 -1.15 -2.53
C ILE A 121 2.89 -0.22 -2.81
N THR A 122 2.77 0.89 -2.08
CA THR A 122 1.75 1.93 -2.33
C THR A 122 1.93 2.55 -3.72
N PHE A 123 3.17 2.80 -4.16
CA PHE A 123 3.44 3.22 -5.54
C PHE A 123 2.97 2.19 -6.58
N GLY A 124 3.17 0.89 -6.32
CA GLY A 124 2.71 -0.18 -7.20
C GLY A 124 1.19 -0.25 -7.36
N VAL A 125 0.42 0.06 -6.31
CA VAL A 125 -1.05 0.09 -6.34
C VAL A 125 -1.57 1.36 -7.02
N CYS A 126 -0.89 2.50 -6.89
CA CYS A 126 -1.18 3.70 -7.69
C CYS A 126 -1.04 3.44 -9.19
N MET A 127 0.02 2.72 -9.58
CA MET A 127 0.23 2.30 -10.97
C MET A 127 -0.85 1.31 -11.45
N ALA A 128 -1.50 0.57 -10.54
CA ALA A 128 -2.61 -0.32 -10.90
C ALA A 128 -3.85 0.41 -11.42
N GLY A 129 -4.11 1.63 -10.95
CA GLY A 129 -5.17 2.46 -11.53
C GLY A 129 -4.90 2.83 -12.99
N VAL A 130 -3.63 3.04 -13.34
CA VAL A 130 -3.21 3.39 -14.70
C VAL A 130 -3.28 2.18 -15.62
N ASP A 131 -2.82 1.01 -15.17
CA ASP A 131 -2.84 -0.22 -15.98
C ASP A 131 -4.27 -0.71 -16.30
N ILE A 132 -5.24 -0.48 -15.40
CA ILE A 132 -6.61 -0.96 -15.58
C ILE A 132 -7.40 -0.14 -16.61
N ALA A 133 -7.07 1.15 -16.74
CA ALA A 133 -7.74 2.06 -17.67
C ALA A 133 -6.78 3.15 -18.14
N PRO A 134 -5.89 2.89 -19.11
CA PRO A 134 -4.89 3.85 -19.57
C PRO A 134 -5.52 5.16 -20.07
N ASN A 135 -6.62 5.09 -20.83
CA ASN A 135 -7.30 6.28 -21.40
C ASN A 135 -8.10 7.09 -20.36
N LEU A 136 -8.52 6.45 -19.27
CA LEU A 136 -9.29 7.05 -18.17
C LEU A 136 -8.49 7.13 -16.85
N SER A 137 -7.17 7.00 -16.95
CA SER A 137 -6.26 6.83 -15.81
C SER A 137 -6.33 7.99 -14.83
N GLY A 138 -6.49 9.22 -15.32
CA GLY A 138 -6.66 10.41 -14.48
C GLY A 138 -7.94 10.37 -13.63
N THR A 139 -9.08 10.02 -14.24
CA THR A 139 -10.38 9.94 -13.54
C THR A 139 -10.40 8.77 -12.56
N VAL A 140 -9.91 7.60 -12.97
CA VAL A 140 -9.82 6.40 -12.12
C VAL A 140 -8.91 6.65 -10.92
N SER A 141 -7.72 7.21 -11.15
CA SER A 141 -6.79 7.54 -10.08
C SER A 141 -7.35 8.61 -9.13
N GLY A 142 -8.10 9.58 -9.66
CA GLY A 142 -8.80 10.59 -8.85
C GLY A 142 -9.82 9.97 -7.89
N ILE A 143 -10.65 9.05 -8.39
CA ILE A 143 -11.65 8.35 -7.56
C ILE A 143 -10.97 7.46 -6.51
N LEU A 144 -9.94 6.69 -6.91
CA LEU A 144 -9.17 5.86 -5.98
C LEU A 144 -8.49 6.70 -4.89
N SER A 145 -7.92 7.84 -5.26
CA SER A 145 -7.31 8.77 -4.31
C SER A 145 -8.33 9.34 -3.33
N PHE A 146 -9.54 9.69 -3.81
CA PHE A 146 -10.62 10.13 -2.93
C PHE A 146 -10.98 9.06 -1.88
N VAL A 147 -11.12 7.80 -2.31
CA VAL A 147 -11.34 6.65 -1.40
C VAL A 147 -10.16 6.47 -0.43
N GLY A 148 -8.93 6.67 -0.91
CA GLY A 148 -7.70 6.59 -0.12
C GLY A 148 -7.56 7.68 0.95
N VAL A 149 -8.21 8.83 0.82
CA VAL A 149 -8.13 9.90 1.85
C VAL A 149 -9.09 9.62 3.02
N ILE A 150 -10.16 8.84 2.83
CA ILE A 150 -11.16 8.56 3.88
C ILE A 150 -10.55 8.05 5.20
N PRO A 151 -9.62 7.07 5.20
CA PRO A 151 -8.97 6.60 6.42
C PRO A 151 -8.29 7.70 7.25
N PHE A 152 -7.73 8.74 6.62
CA PHE A 152 -7.05 9.83 7.31
C PHE A 152 -7.99 10.67 8.18
N PHE A 153 -9.29 10.66 7.91
CA PHE A 153 -10.29 11.30 8.76
C PHE A 153 -10.82 10.34 9.84
N ILE A 154 -11.00 9.07 9.49
CA ILE A 154 -11.57 8.06 10.39
C ILE A 154 -10.59 7.70 11.53
N ILE A 155 -9.32 7.50 11.21
CA ILE A 155 -8.32 7.01 12.18
C ILE A 155 -8.12 8.00 13.34
N PRO A 156 -7.85 9.30 13.12
CA PRO A 156 -7.74 10.27 14.22
C PRO A 156 -9.03 10.40 15.03
N ALA A 157 -10.20 10.29 14.38
CA ALA A 157 -11.48 10.34 15.08
C ALA A 157 -11.67 9.14 16.03
N ILE A 158 -11.32 7.93 15.59
CA ILE A 158 -11.34 6.72 16.44
C ILE A 158 -10.35 6.86 17.60
N ILE A 159 -9.11 7.27 17.31
CA ILE A 159 -8.07 7.43 18.33
C ILE A 159 -8.51 8.49 19.36
N GLY A 160 -8.97 9.65 18.89
CA GLY A 160 -9.39 10.76 19.73
C GLY A 160 -10.61 10.44 20.60
N TRP A 161 -11.58 9.70 20.08
CA TRP A 161 -12.73 9.25 20.88
C TRP A 161 -12.33 8.23 21.95
N ARG A 162 -11.46 7.27 21.60
CA ARG A 162 -11.00 6.24 22.53
C ARG A 162 -10.12 6.82 23.64
N THR A 163 -9.11 7.61 23.27
CA THR A 163 -8.12 8.17 24.22
C THR A 163 -8.62 9.38 25.04
N LYS A 164 -9.90 9.75 24.93
CA LYS A 164 -10.47 10.92 25.62
C LYS A 164 -10.56 10.75 27.14
N TYR A 165 -10.81 9.54 27.62
CA TYR A 165 -11.12 9.30 29.04
C TYR A 165 -9.97 8.63 29.81
N GLU A 166 -9.20 7.75 29.16
CA GLU A 166 -8.02 7.12 29.76
C GLU A 166 -6.95 6.94 28.68
N ARG A 167 -5.68 7.22 28.99
CA ARG A 167 -4.56 6.94 28.09
C ARG A 167 -3.87 5.67 28.55
N SER A 168 -4.54 4.54 28.35
CA SER A 168 -4.08 3.22 28.79
C SER A 168 -3.65 2.36 27.60
N MET A 169 -2.66 1.49 27.82
CA MET A 169 -2.21 0.48 26.85
C MET A 169 -3.36 -0.40 26.37
N ALA A 170 -4.33 -0.71 27.23
CA ALA A 170 -5.47 -1.55 26.87
C ALA A 170 -6.33 -0.93 25.75
N GLN A 171 -6.47 0.40 25.73
CA GLN A 171 -7.22 1.09 24.68
C GLN A 171 -6.45 1.14 23.37
N TRP A 172 -5.13 1.33 23.44
CA TRP A 172 -4.27 1.27 22.26
C TRP A 172 -4.26 -0.13 21.64
N ASN A 173 -4.22 -1.18 22.44
CA ASN A 173 -4.33 -2.56 21.96
C ASN A 173 -5.66 -2.78 21.23
N PHE A 174 -6.77 -2.26 21.75
CA PHE A 174 -8.06 -2.30 21.03
C PHE A 174 -7.99 -1.62 19.66
N ILE A 175 -7.36 -0.43 19.59
CA ILE A 175 -7.19 0.31 18.34
C ILE A 175 -6.34 -0.50 17.35
N TYR A 176 -5.21 -1.06 17.78
CA TYR A 176 -4.35 -1.90 16.95
C TYR A 176 -5.09 -3.14 16.42
N TYR A 177 -5.82 -3.88 17.26
CA TYR A 177 -6.59 -5.04 16.82
C TYR A 177 -7.70 -4.68 15.84
N THR A 178 -8.37 -3.55 16.04
CA THR A 178 -9.42 -3.07 15.11
C THR A 178 -8.81 -2.74 13.75
N THR A 179 -7.68 -2.04 13.73
CA THR A 179 -6.92 -1.74 12.51
C THR A 179 -6.49 -3.02 11.79
N ILE A 180 -5.93 -4.01 12.50
CA ILE A 180 -5.54 -5.30 11.92
C ILE A 180 -6.75 -5.98 11.27
N GLY A 181 -7.90 -6.02 11.95
CA GLY A 181 -9.12 -6.61 11.40
C GLY A 181 -9.57 -5.96 10.10
N VAL A 182 -9.56 -4.62 10.03
CA VAL A 182 -9.92 -3.87 8.81
C VAL A 182 -8.94 -4.15 7.68
N VAL A 183 -7.64 -4.12 7.96
CA VAL A 183 -6.58 -4.36 6.96
C VAL A 183 -6.66 -5.78 6.40
N VAL A 184 -6.84 -6.78 7.26
CA VAL A 184 -6.97 -8.18 6.84
C VAL A 184 -8.22 -8.37 5.98
N ALA A 185 -9.39 -7.90 6.43
CA ALA A 185 -10.63 -8.05 5.70
C ALA A 185 -10.56 -7.41 4.30
N THR A 186 -10.07 -6.18 4.22
CA THR A 186 -9.93 -5.45 2.95
C THR A 186 -8.87 -6.06 2.02
N THR A 187 -7.74 -6.54 2.58
CA THR A 187 -6.71 -7.22 1.80
C THR A 187 -7.22 -8.55 1.22
N VAL A 188 -7.93 -9.35 2.02
CA VAL A 188 -8.52 -10.62 1.55
C VAL A 188 -9.51 -10.37 0.41
N LEU A 189 -10.38 -9.37 0.54
CA LEU A 189 -11.31 -8.99 -0.53
C LEU A 189 -10.57 -8.59 -1.82
N TYR A 190 -9.50 -7.82 -1.71
CA TYR A 190 -8.67 -7.46 -2.87
C TYR A 190 -7.98 -8.67 -3.50
N LEU A 191 -7.50 -9.62 -2.71
CA LEU A 191 -6.83 -10.82 -3.25
C LEU A 191 -7.78 -11.72 -4.03
N VAL A 192 -9.01 -11.89 -3.52
CA VAL A 192 -10.05 -12.72 -4.13
C VAL A 192 -10.63 -12.08 -5.40
N PHE A 193 -10.97 -10.78 -5.35
CA PHE A 193 -11.71 -10.12 -6.43
C PHE A 193 -10.87 -9.19 -7.32
N GLY A 194 -9.66 -8.84 -6.89
CA GLY A 194 -8.78 -7.95 -7.65
C GLY A 194 -8.28 -8.60 -8.93
N THR A 195 -8.26 -7.85 -10.02
CA THR A 195 -7.45 -8.19 -11.20
C THR A 195 -6.60 -6.97 -11.56
N SER A 196 -5.51 -7.19 -12.29
CA SER A 196 -4.67 -6.11 -12.84
C SER A 196 -4.65 -6.14 -14.36
N GLU A 197 -5.58 -6.86 -14.98
CA GLU A 197 -5.74 -6.86 -16.43
C GLU A 197 -6.53 -5.61 -16.88
N PRO A 198 -6.12 -4.99 -18.01
CA PRO A 198 -6.82 -3.84 -18.57
C PRO A 198 -8.27 -4.21 -18.84
N GLN A 199 -9.18 -3.34 -18.40
CA GLN A 199 -10.60 -3.61 -18.54
C GLN A 199 -11.10 -3.06 -19.88
N SER A 200 -12.06 -3.77 -20.49
CA SER A 200 -12.62 -3.43 -21.82
C SER A 200 -13.28 -2.06 -21.90
N TRP A 201 -13.62 -1.44 -20.76
CA TRP A 201 -14.17 -0.08 -20.71
C TRP A 201 -13.09 1.02 -20.59
N GLY A 202 -11.83 0.63 -20.39
CA GLY A 202 -10.68 1.52 -20.22
C GLY A 202 -9.68 1.48 -21.39
N THR A 203 -9.96 0.67 -22.42
CA THR A 203 -9.20 0.52 -23.66
C THR A 203 -10.15 0.74 -24.83
N ASP A 204 -9.83 1.64 -25.76
CA ASP A 204 -10.55 1.73 -27.03
C ASP A 204 -10.12 0.56 -27.93
N GLU A 205 -11.05 -0.02 -28.68
CA GLU A 205 -10.88 -1.25 -29.48
C GLU A 205 -9.78 -1.17 -30.58
N ASP A 206 -9.10 -0.02 -30.74
CA ASP A 206 -8.11 0.23 -31.80
C ASP A 206 -6.64 -0.07 -31.43
N GLU A 207 -6.30 -0.32 -30.15
CA GLU A 207 -4.89 -0.58 -29.76
C GLU A 207 -4.48 -2.06 -29.76
N GLY A 208 -5.43 -3.00 -29.92
CA GLY A 208 -5.12 -4.43 -30.08
C GLY A 208 -4.39 -4.77 -31.39
N ALA A 209 -4.34 -3.84 -32.35
CA ALA A 209 -3.70 -4.04 -33.65
C ALA A 209 -2.30 -3.41 -33.78
N SER A 210 -1.88 -2.52 -32.85
CA SER A 210 -0.61 -1.80 -32.95
C SER A 210 0.54 -2.49 -32.20
N GLU A 211 0.28 -3.20 -31.10
CA GLU A 211 1.34 -3.91 -30.37
C GLU A 211 1.80 -5.22 -31.04
N GLU A 212 0.95 -5.92 -31.80
CA GLU A 212 1.36 -7.11 -32.57
C GLU A 212 2.29 -6.78 -33.76
N SER A 213 2.44 -5.50 -34.12
CA SER A 213 3.33 -5.06 -35.22
C SER A 213 4.78 -4.79 -34.79
N SER A 214 5.08 -4.88 -33.49
CA SER A 214 6.37 -4.47 -32.91
C SER A 214 7.25 -5.61 -32.39
N ASP A 215 7.05 -6.85 -32.85
CA ASP A 215 8.04 -7.92 -32.69
C ASP A 215 9.04 -7.93 -33.88
N PRO A 216 10.30 -7.50 -33.72
CA PRO A 216 11.28 -7.46 -34.81
C PRO A 216 11.79 -8.86 -35.22
N LYS A 217 11.38 -9.94 -34.55
CA LYS A 217 11.99 -11.27 -34.76
C LYS A 217 11.42 -12.12 -35.89
N ARG A 218 10.41 -11.65 -36.64
CA ARG A 218 9.82 -12.44 -37.75
C ARG A 218 10.08 -11.91 -39.17
N LYS A 219 11.01 -10.96 -39.36
CA LYS A 219 11.33 -10.43 -40.70
C LYS A 219 12.53 -11.09 -41.41
N ASN A 220 13.30 -11.96 -40.76
CA ASN A 220 14.56 -12.46 -41.33
C ASN A 220 14.54 -13.89 -41.89
N SER A 221 13.36 -14.43 -42.22
CA SER A 221 13.24 -15.77 -42.82
C SER A 221 12.52 -15.81 -44.17
N ARG A 222 12.35 -14.65 -44.83
CA ARG A 222 11.72 -14.58 -46.17
C ARG A 222 12.65 -14.18 -47.33
N ASP A 223 13.92 -13.84 -47.07
CA ASP A 223 14.86 -13.42 -48.13
C ASP A 223 15.90 -14.49 -48.48
N THR A 224 15.58 -15.78 -48.33
CA THR A 224 16.40 -16.90 -48.82
C THR A 224 15.56 -17.87 -49.64
N GLN A 225 14.92 -17.36 -50.68
CA GLN A 225 14.45 -18.15 -51.82
C GLN A 225 14.19 -17.22 -53.02
N SER A 226 15.26 -16.86 -53.73
CA SER A 226 15.23 -16.50 -55.15
C SER A 226 16.55 -16.89 -55.80
#